data_AF-A0A7K8X4T1-F1
#
_entry.id   AF-A0A7K8X4T1-F1
#
_cell.length_a   1.000
_cell.length_b   1.000
_cell.length_c   1.000
_cell.angle_alpha   90.00
_cell.angle_beta   90.00
_cell.angle_gamma   90.00
#
_symmetry.space_group_name_H-M   'P 1'
#
loop_
_entity.id
_entity.type
_entity.pdbx_description
1 polymer ?
#
loop_
_entity_poly.entity_id
_entity_poly.type
_entity_poly.pdbx_seq_one_letter_code
_entity_poly.pdbx_strand_id
1 'polypeptide(L)'
;LKLYGEKFGSETVKIIQDSNKVNIKDLDPKYAHIQVTYVKPYFEDKEISERKTEFERNHNINRFVFETPYTLSGKKHGSVEEQCKKRTILTTLNSFPYVKKRIPVNYEHQVNLKPIDVATDEIRDKTAELQQLCSAAEVDMIQLQLKLQGCVSVQV
;
A
#
# COMPACT_ATOMS: atom_id res chain seq x y z
N LEU A 1 -2.21 18.82 -6.78
CA LEU A 1 -3.00 19.61 -7.74
C LEU A 1 -2.34 20.92 -8.13
N LYS A 2 -1.87 21.73 -7.16
CA LYS A 2 -1.27 23.05 -7.39
C LYS A 2 -0.32 23.14 -8.60
N LEU A 3 0.74 22.34 -8.65
CA LEU A 3 1.74 22.38 -9.75
C LEU A 3 1.14 22.23 -11.16
N TYR A 4 0.23 21.28 -11.36
CA TYR A 4 -0.37 21.02 -12.68
C TYR A 4 -1.56 21.92 -12.96
N GLY A 5 -2.31 22.31 -11.93
CA GLY A 5 -3.39 23.28 -12.03
C GLY A 5 -2.89 24.68 -12.41
N GLU A 6 -1.74 25.10 -11.87
CA GLU A 6 -1.07 26.37 -12.26
C GLU A 6 -0.65 26.37 -13.74
N LYS A 7 -0.33 25.20 -14.30
CA LYS A 7 0.12 25.06 -15.69
C LYS A 7 -1.04 24.90 -16.69
N PHE A 8 -2.09 24.18 -16.31
CA PHE A 8 -3.13 23.73 -17.24
C PHE A 8 -4.55 24.26 -16.90
N GLY A 9 -4.72 24.95 -15.78
CA GLY A 9 -6.03 25.29 -15.20
C GLY A 9 -6.43 24.29 -14.13
N SER A 10 -6.87 24.78 -12.96
CA SER A 10 -7.23 23.92 -11.82
C SER A 10 -8.42 22.99 -12.13
N GLU A 11 -9.30 23.45 -13.00
CA GLU A 11 -10.52 22.81 -13.47
C GLU A 11 -10.25 21.75 -14.55
N THR A 12 -9.07 21.74 -15.17
CA THR A 12 -8.71 20.79 -16.23
C THR A 12 -7.91 19.59 -15.72
N VAL A 13 -7.51 19.59 -14.45
CA VAL A 13 -6.70 18.52 -13.84
C VAL A 13 -7.53 17.73 -12.82
N LYS A 14 -7.60 16.41 -12.98
CA LYS A 14 -8.34 15.51 -12.08
C LYS A 14 -7.41 14.51 -11.40
N ILE A 15 -7.62 14.31 -10.10
CA ILE A 15 -6.95 13.22 -9.37
C ILE A 15 -7.83 11.97 -9.44
N ILE A 16 -7.25 10.87 -9.93
CA ILE A 16 -7.84 9.54 -9.80
C ILE A 16 -7.58 9.07 -8.38
N GLN A 17 -8.63 9.00 -7.58
CA GLN A 17 -8.59 8.54 -6.17
C GLN A 17 -8.53 7.02 -6.07
N ASP A 18 -8.94 6.33 -7.12
CA ASP A 18 -8.90 4.88 -7.22
C ASP A 18 -7.47 4.39 -7.46
N SER A 19 -7.10 3.23 -6.90
CA SER A 19 -5.77 2.61 -7.07
C SER A 19 -5.75 1.45 -8.06
N ASN A 20 -6.89 1.07 -8.65
CA ASN A 20 -6.95 0.05 -9.69
C ASN A 20 -6.27 0.54 -10.97
N LYS A 21 -5.93 -0.43 -11.81
CA LYS A 21 -5.43 -0.16 -13.15
C LYS A 21 -6.47 0.64 -13.94
N VAL A 22 -6.06 1.81 -14.39
CA VAL A 22 -6.93 2.73 -15.12
C VAL A 22 -7.11 2.24 -16.55
N ASN A 23 -8.36 2.14 -17.00
CA ASN A 23 -8.70 1.97 -18.40
C ASN A 23 -8.79 3.34 -19.06
N ILE A 24 -7.88 3.63 -19.99
CA ILE A 24 -7.77 4.94 -20.66
C ILE A 24 -9.07 5.30 -21.40
N LYS A 25 -9.82 4.30 -21.88
CA LYS A 25 -11.08 4.53 -22.62
C LYS A 25 -12.19 5.15 -21.75
N ASP A 26 -12.11 4.95 -20.43
CA ASP A 26 -13.10 5.45 -19.49
C ASP A 26 -12.75 6.86 -19.00
N LEU A 27 -11.59 7.39 -19.41
CA LEU A 27 -11.15 8.73 -19.07
C LEU A 27 -11.67 9.74 -20.10
N ASP A 28 -12.23 10.84 -19.60
CA ASP A 28 -12.57 11.98 -20.45
C ASP A 28 -11.27 12.64 -20.96
N PRO A 29 -11.05 12.68 -22.29
CA PRO A 29 -9.82 13.21 -22.89
C PRO A 29 -9.66 14.72 -22.73
N LYS A 30 -10.70 15.44 -22.28
CA LYS A 30 -10.63 16.88 -22.00
C LYS A 30 -9.79 17.20 -20.75
N TYR A 31 -9.63 16.24 -19.84
CA TYR A 31 -8.92 16.46 -18.57
C TYR A 31 -7.55 15.78 -18.55
N ALA A 32 -6.61 16.39 -17.84
CA ALA A 32 -5.37 15.74 -17.43
C ALA A 32 -5.60 14.94 -16.15
N HIS A 33 -5.42 13.63 -16.22
CA HIS A 33 -5.65 12.73 -15.08
C HIS A 33 -4.34 12.34 -14.40
N ILE A 34 -4.32 12.38 -13.06
CA ILE A 34 -3.18 11.98 -12.25
C ILE A 34 -3.66 10.98 -11.21
N GLN A 35 -3.16 9.75 -11.28
CA GLN A 35 -3.35 8.76 -10.22
C GLN A 35 -2.19 8.87 -9.22
N VAL A 36 -2.52 8.93 -7.93
CA VAL A 36 -1.53 8.94 -6.85
C VAL A 36 -1.89 7.82 -5.88
N THR A 37 -1.02 6.84 -5.76
CA THR A 37 -1.19 5.69 -4.86
C THR A 37 0.01 5.62 -3.94
N TYR A 38 -0.27 5.57 -2.63
CA TYR A 38 0.77 5.34 -1.63
C TYR A 38 1.28 3.90 -1.75
N VAL A 39 2.60 3.72 -1.67
CA VAL A 39 3.26 2.42 -1.73
C VAL A 39 4.25 2.29 -0.58
N LYS A 40 4.52 1.06 -0.15
CA LYS A 40 5.56 0.74 0.85
C LYS A 40 6.67 -0.08 0.19
N PRO A 41 7.93 -0.06 0.69
CA PRO A 41 8.94 -1.01 0.25
C PRO A 41 8.43 -2.46 0.38
N TYR A 42 8.72 -3.29 -0.61
CA TYR A 42 8.35 -4.70 -0.62
C TYR A 42 9.58 -5.59 -0.51
N PHE A 43 9.48 -6.59 0.37
CA PHE A 43 10.51 -7.58 0.63
C PHE A 43 9.90 -8.97 0.66
N GLU A 44 10.60 -9.93 0.08
CA GLU A 44 10.28 -11.35 0.27
C GLU A 44 10.77 -11.84 1.64
N ASP A 45 10.26 -12.98 2.11
CA ASP A 45 10.60 -13.53 3.44
C ASP A 45 12.11 -13.66 3.67
N LYS A 46 12.85 -14.06 2.62
CA LYS A 46 14.31 -14.12 2.66
C LYS A 46 14.93 -12.75 2.94
N GLU A 47 14.50 -11.72 2.22
CA GLU A 47 15.02 -10.36 2.41
C GLU A 47 14.60 -9.77 3.75
N ILE A 48 13.40 -10.08 4.25
CA ILE A 48 12.96 -9.66 5.59
C ILE A 48 13.90 -10.21 6.67
N SER A 49 14.39 -11.44 6.49
CA SER A 49 15.34 -12.06 7.42
C SER A 49 16.75 -11.43 7.37
N GLU A 50 17.15 -10.93 6.20
CA GLU A 50 18.44 -10.28 5.95
C GLU A 50 18.45 -8.79 6.33
N ARG A 51 17.34 -8.07 6.10
CA ARG A 51 17.20 -6.62 6.33
C ARG A 51 16.54 -6.37 7.70
N LYS A 52 17.37 -6.30 8.73
CA LYS A 52 16.94 -6.23 10.13
C LYS A 52 16.69 -4.80 10.59
N THR A 53 17.44 -3.85 10.04
CA THR A 53 17.40 -2.44 10.47
C THR A 53 16.50 -1.60 9.58
N GLU A 54 16.01 -0.48 10.11
CA GLU A 54 15.26 0.50 9.32
C GLU A 54 16.10 1.03 8.15
N PHE A 55 17.39 1.26 8.35
CA PHE A 55 18.29 1.69 7.27
C PHE A 55 18.32 0.69 6.11
N GLU A 56 18.52 -0.59 6.40
CA GLU A 56 18.53 -1.65 5.38
C GLU A 56 17.18 -1.78 4.67
N ARG A 57 16.07 -1.50 5.35
CA ARG A 57 14.72 -1.50 4.77
C ARG A 57 14.42 -0.25 3.93
N ASN A 58 15.28 0.76 3.96
CA ASN A 58 15.12 2.01 3.20
C ASN A 58 16.25 2.27 2.19
N HIS A 59 17.28 1.43 2.16
CA HIS A 59 18.44 1.59 1.28
C HIS A 59 18.55 0.44 0.26
N ASN A 60 18.90 0.78 -0.98
CA ASN A 60 18.96 -0.15 -2.11
C ASN A 60 17.65 -0.93 -2.30
N ILE A 61 16.54 -0.20 -2.37
CA ILE A 61 15.20 -0.75 -2.57
C ILE A 61 14.65 -0.36 -3.95
N ASN A 62 14.13 -1.31 -4.71
CA ASN A 62 13.51 -1.04 -6.02
C ASN A 62 12.11 -1.63 -6.17
N ARG A 63 11.62 -2.39 -5.18
CA ARG A 63 10.30 -3.00 -5.16
C ARG A 63 9.40 -2.32 -4.16
N PHE A 64 8.18 -2.03 -4.59
CA PHE A 64 7.18 -1.33 -3.80
C PHE A 64 5.83 -2.00 -3.94
N VAL A 65 5.04 -2.04 -2.88
CA VAL A 65 3.74 -2.71 -2.85
C VAL A 65 2.63 -1.76 -2.41
N PHE A 66 1.47 -1.94 -3.01
CA PHE A 66 0.19 -1.43 -2.50
C PHE A 66 -0.89 -2.50 -2.64
N GLU A 67 -1.96 -2.34 -1.89
CA GLU A 67 -3.06 -3.30 -1.82
C GLU A 67 -4.38 -2.61 -2.14
N THR A 68 -5.21 -3.25 -2.95
CA THR A 68 -6.53 -2.75 -3.35
C THR A 68 -7.61 -3.77 -2.99
N PRO A 69 -8.65 -3.38 -2.24
CA PRO A 69 -9.74 -4.27 -1.88
C PRO A 69 -10.67 -4.49 -3.08
N TYR A 70 -11.19 -5.72 -3.21
CA TYR A 70 -12.23 -6.04 -4.20
C TYR A 70 -13.09 -7.21 -3.74
N THR A 71 -14.24 -7.40 -4.37
CA THR A 71 -15.11 -8.58 -4.21
C THR A 71 -15.28 -9.26 -5.57
N LEU A 72 -15.68 -10.54 -5.57
CA LEU A 72 -15.98 -11.25 -6.82
C LEU A 72 -17.21 -10.69 -7.56
N SER A 73 -18.07 -9.95 -6.85
CA SER A 73 -19.19 -9.21 -7.43
C SER A 73 -18.78 -7.87 -8.07
N GLY A 74 -17.50 -7.51 -8.03
CA GLY A 74 -16.96 -6.28 -8.65
C GLY A 74 -17.05 -5.03 -7.78
N LYS A 75 -17.54 -5.15 -6.54
CA LYS A 75 -17.47 -4.06 -5.55
C LYS A 75 -16.07 -3.97 -4.97
N LYS A 76 -15.72 -2.83 -4.37
CA LYS A 76 -14.46 -2.68 -3.63
C LYS A 76 -14.53 -3.35 -2.26
N HIS A 77 -15.64 -3.13 -1.56
CA HIS A 77 -15.86 -3.60 -0.20
C HIS A 77 -17.06 -4.55 -0.14
N GLY A 78 -16.92 -5.60 0.66
CA GLY A 78 -17.95 -6.58 0.98
C GLY A 78 -17.86 -7.02 2.44
N SER A 79 -18.62 -8.04 2.81
CA SER A 79 -18.43 -8.72 4.09
C SER A 79 -17.10 -9.49 4.12
N VAL A 80 -16.68 -9.96 5.30
CA VAL A 80 -15.38 -10.63 5.48
C VAL A 80 -15.25 -11.86 4.58
N GLU A 81 -16.32 -12.61 4.41
CA GLU A 81 -16.39 -13.80 3.55
C GLU A 81 -16.33 -13.50 2.05
N GLU A 82 -16.58 -12.26 1.64
CA GLU A 82 -16.52 -11.80 0.25
C GLU A 82 -15.25 -10.99 -0.07
N GLN A 83 -14.59 -10.47 0.95
CA GLN A 83 -13.53 -9.48 0.81
C GLN A 83 -12.23 -10.13 0.31
N CYS A 84 -11.89 -9.85 -0.95
CA CYS A 84 -10.59 -10.18 -1.52
C CYS A 84 -9.64 -8.98 -1.46
N LYS A 85 -8.35 -9.25 -1.66
CA LYS A 85 -7.31 -8.21 -1.71
C LYS A 85 -6.38 -8.46 -2.88
N LYS A 86 -6.13 -7.42 -3.69
CA LYS A 86 -5.15 -7.46 -4.77
C LYS A 86 -3.88 -6.77 -4.30
N ARG A 87 -2.79 -7.53 -4.22
CA ARG A 87 -1.45 -7.03 -3.91
C ARG A 87 -0.71 -6.74 -5.21
N THR A 88 -0.38 -5.48 -5.45
CA THR A 88 0.36 -5.04 -6.64
C THR A 88 1.78 -4.66 -6.25
N ILE A 89 2.77 -5.34 -6.82
CA ILE A 89 4.20 -5.12 -6.59
C ILE A 89 4.76 -4.44 -7.84
N LEU A 90 5.32 -3.26 -7.65
CA LEU A 90 5.96 -2.43 -8.66
C LEU A 90 7.48 -2.54 -8.52
N THR A 91 8.17 -2.87 -9.61
CA THR A 91 9.62 -2.82 -9.67
C THR A 91 10.05 -1.62 -10.50
N THR A 92 10.82 -0.74 -9.90
CA THR A 92 11.40 0.44 -10.54
C THR A 92 12.67 0.10 -11.33
N LEU A 93 13.00 0.92 -12.34
CA LEU A 93 14.19 0.73 -13.19
C LEU A 93 15.52 0.76 -12.42
N ASN A 94 15.58 1.52 -11.31
CA ASN A 94 16.76 1.68 -10.47
C ASN A 94 16.32 1.71 -9.01
N SER A 95 17.23 1.41 -8.09
CA SER A 95 16.95 1.44 -6.65
C SER A 95 16.95 2.85 -6.08
N PHE A 96 16.18 3.06 -5.02
CA PHE A 96 16.34 4.18 -4.11
C PHE A 96 17.36 3.86 -3.01
N PRO A 97 18.11 4.87 -2.51
CA PRO A 97 18.15 6.24 -3.00
C PRO A 97 18.79 6.34 -4.40
N TYR A 98 18.42 7.37 -5.16
CA TYR A 98 18.92 7.60 -6.52
C TYR A 98 19.19 9.09 -6.75
N VAL A 99 19.94 9.42 -7.80
CA VAL A 99 20.21 10.81 -8.20
C VAL A 99 18.95 11.60 -8.56
N LYS A 100 17.84 10.90 -8.85
CA LYS A 100 16.51 11.48 -9.06
C LYS A 100 15.53 11.01 -7.99
N LYS A 101 14.60 11.90 -7.61
CA LYS A 101 13.51 11.59 -6.65
C LYS A 101 12.35 10.79 -7.24
N ARG A 102 12.37 10.52 -8.56
CA ARG A 102 11.33 9.77 -9.28
C ARG A 102 12.03 8.82 -10.25
N ILE A 103 11.61 7.56 -10.25
CA ILE A 103 12.17 6.50 -11.09
C ILE A 103 10.99 5.82 -11.79
N PRO A 104 11.06 5.58 -13.12
CA PRO A 104 10.00 4.87 -13.81
C PRO A 104 9.82 3.45 -13.27
N VAL A 105 8.57 2.99 -13.25
CA VAL A 105 8.24 1.59 -13.03
C VAL A 105 8.59 0.82 -14.31
N ASN A 106 9.36 -0.25 -14.18
CA ASN A 106 9.75 -1.15 -15.27
C ASN A 106 8.85 -2.37 -15.37
N TYR A 107 8.37 -2.85 -14.23
CA TYR A 107 7.63 -4.09 -14.13
C TYR A 107 6.57 -4.03 -13.03
N GLU A 108 5.47 -4.73 -13.24
CA GLU A 108 4.36 -4.87 -12.31
C GLU A 108 4.00 -6.35 -12.19
N HIS A 109 3.85 -6.83 -10.95
CA HIS A 109 3.34 -8.15 -10.63
C HIS A 109 2.12 -8.03 -9.71
N GLN A 110 1.10 -8.85 -9.94
CA GLN A 110 -0.14 -8.83 -9.15
C GLN A 110 -0.42 -10.20 -8.56
N VAL A 111 -0.77 -10.21 -7.28
CA VAL A 111 -1.21 -11.40 -6.55
C VAL A 111 -2.60 -11.13 -5.97
N ASN A 112 -3.53 -12.05 -6.21
CA ASN A 112 -4.88 -11.96 -5.68
C ASN A 112 -5.01 -12.88 -4.46
N LEU A 113 -5.41 -12.30 -3.33
CA LEU A 113 -5.67 -12.99 -2.07
C LEU A 113 -7.17 -13.24 -1.95
N LYS A 114 -7.54 -14.49 -1.65
CA LYS A 114 -8.93 -14.87 -1.37
C LYS A 114 -9.32 -14.43 0.04
N PRO A 115 -10.61 -14.44 0.41
CA PRO A 115 -11.06 -13.96 1.71
C PRO A 115 -10.35 -14.59 2.92
N ILE A 116 -10.09 -15.90 2.87
CA ILE A 116 -9.33 -16.59 3.94
C ILE A 116 -7.87 -16.14 4.02
N ASP A 117 -7.25 -15.84 2.89
CA ASP A 117 -5.87 -15.34 2.84
C ASP A 117 -5.83 -13.90 3.38
N VAL A 118 -6.84 -13.08 3.06
CA VAL A 118 -6.99 -11.72 3.60
C VAL A 118 -7.09 -11.75 5.12
N ALA A 119 -7.98 -12.58 5.67
CA ALA A 119 -8.15 -12.73 7.11
C ALA A 119 -6.84 -13.20 7.79
N THR A 120 -6.15 -14.17 7.18
CA THR A 120 -4.87 -14.67 7.72
C THR A 120 -3.79 -13.60 7.72
N ASP A 121 -3.70 -12.82 6.65
CA ASP A 121 -2.72 -11.73 6.50
C ASP A 121 -2.97 -10.62 7.52
N GLU A 122 -4.23 -10.20 7.71
CA GLU A 122 -4.58 -9.18 8.70
C GLU A 122 -4.32 -9.64 10.15
N ILE A 123 -4.64 -10.89 10.47
CA ILE A 123 -4.35 -11.46 11.80
C ILE A 123 -2.83 -11.52 12.03
N ARG A 124 -2.06 -11.95 11.03
CA ARG A 124 -0.59 -12.02 11.13
C ARG A 124 0.02 -10.64 11.33
N ASP A 125 -0.40 -9.65 10.54
CA ASP A 125 0.07 -8.28 10.65
C ASP A 125 -0.27 -7.69 12.02
N LYS A 126 -1.50 -7.91 12.51
CA LYS A 126 -1.91 -7.45 13.84
C LYS A 126 -1.10 -8.10 14.96
N THR A 127 -0.85 -9.40 14.84
CA THR A 127 -0.04 -10.15 15.81
C THR A 127 1.39 -9.65 15.85
N ALA A 128 2.00 -9.44 14.68
CA ALA A 128 3.35 -8.90 14.56
C ALA A 128 3.45 -7.46 15.12
N GLU A 129 2.46 -6.62 14.83
CA GLU A 129 2.38 -5.25 15.36
C GLU A 129 2.35 -5.24 16.90
N LEU A 130 1.50 -6.07 17.52
CA LEU A 130 1.43 -6.18 18.97
C LEU A 130 2.72 -6.76 19.56
N GLN A 131 3.28 -7.81 18.95
CA GLN A 131 4.53 -8.41 19.42
C GLN A 131 5.69 -7.42 19.38
N GLN A 132 5.77 -6.58 18.35
CA GLN A 132 6.77 -5.53 18.24
C GLN A 132 6.62 -4.50 19.37
N LEU A 133 5.40 -4.05 19.66
CA LEU A 133 5.16 -3.08 20.73
C LEU A 133 5.50 -3.65 22.12
N CYS A 134 5.20 -4.93 22.36
CA CYS A 134 5.51 -5.60 23.61
C CYS A 134 6.99 -5.95 23.80
N SER A 135 7.76 -6.06 22.71
CA SER A 135 9.19 -6.40 22.76
C SER A 135 10.11 -5.19 22.71
N ALA A 136 9.56 -3.98 22.64
CA ALA A 136 10.33 -2.74 22.70
C ALA A 136 11.03 -2.60 24.06
N ALA A 137 12.27 -2.10 24.05
CA ALA A 137 13.04 -1.86 25.28
C ALA A 137 12.34 -0.83 26.20
N GLU A 138 11.70 0.17 25.59
CA GLU A 138 10.79 1.10 26.25
C GLU A 138 9.42 0.99 25.58
N VAL A 139 8.40 0.64 26.34
CA VAL A 139 7.04 0.42 25.83
C VAL A 139 6.33 1.76 25.70
N ASP A 140 5.90 2.10 24.48
CA ASP A 140 4.95 3.18 24.25
C ASP A 140 3.55 2.73 24.71
N MET A 141 3.19 3.13 25.93
CA MET A 141 1.92 2.77 26.55
C MET A 141 0.71 3.26 25.77
N ILE A 142 0.79 4.43 25.13
CA ILE A 142 -0.35 5.00 24.39
C ILE A 142 -0.56 4.20 23.10
N GLN A 143 0.52 3.91 22.37
CA GLN A 143 0.44 3.14 21.15
C GLN A 143 0.00 1.69 21.43
N LEU A 144 0.54 1.07 22.48
CA LEU A 144 0.13 -0.28 22.88
C LEU A 144 -1.34 -0.34 23.27
N GLN A 145 -1.82 0.58 24.10
CA GLN A 145 -3.24 0.65 24.49
C GLN A 145 -4.15 0.83 23.28
N LEU A 146 -3.82 1.76 22.38
CA LEU A 146 -4.60 2.02 21.17
C LEU A 146 -4.75 0.75 20.33
N LYS A 147 -3.65 0.00 20.13
CA LYS A 147 -3.67 -1.21 19.31
C LYS A 147 -4.37 -2.37 20.00
N LEU A 148 -4.10 -2.58 21.29
CA LEU A 148 -4.68 -3.67 22.06
C LEU A 148 -6.19 -3.50 22.23
N GLN A 149 -6.65 -2.29 22.59
CA GLN A 149 -8.07 -1.98 22.72
C GLN A 149 -8.82 -2.28 21.42
N GLY A 150 -8.25 -1.88 20.28
CA GLY A 150 -8.78 -2.18 18.95
C GLY A 150 -8.76 -3.66 18.56
N CYS A 151 -8.21 -4.55 19.37
CA CYS A 151 -8.25 -6.00 19.15
C CYS A 151 -9.28 -6.70 20.04
N VAL A 152 -9.33 -6.36 21.33
CA VAL A 152 -10.12 -7.11 22.34
C VAL A 152 -11.39 -6.40 22.78
N SER A 153 -11.54 -5.12 22.46
CA SER A 153 -12.68 -4.30 22.86
C SER A 153 -13.13 -3.42 21.69
N VAL A 154 -13.28 -4.05 20.53
CA VAL A 154 -13.74 -3.39 19.32
C VAL A 154 -15.12 -2.81 19.55
N GLN A 155 -15.24 -1.51 19.36
CA GLN A 155 -16.49 -0.75 19.34
C GLN A 155 -16.44 0.13 18.10
N VAL A 156 -17.54 0.20 17.36
CA VAL A 156 -17.68 1.01 16.14
C VAL A 156 -18.67 2.12 16.40
#